data_AF-A0A1G2E3I0-F1
#
_entry.id   AF-A0A1G2E3I0-F1
#
_cell.length_a   1.000
_cell.length_b   1.000
_cell.length_c   1.000
_cell.angle_alpha   90.00
_cell.angle_beta   90.00
_cell.angle_gamma   90.00
#
_symmetry.space_group_name_H-M   'P 1'
#
loop_
_entity.id
_entity.type
_entity.pdbx_description
1 polymer ?
#
loop_
_entity_poly.entity_id
_entity_poly.type
_entity_poly.pdbx_seq_one_letter_code
_entity_poly.pdbx_strand_id
1 'polypeptide(L)'
;MKNIIENKTNDFLKLPRVGEIVEGSVIGVGRSTIYVDLGPVGTGIIYGQEFQEAKVALKSAKMGDKLMLKIIELENDEGYIELSATQAGRELNWDKLMLKKEKDESLTVKVLGANKGGLLVEAERVAGFLPVSQLSPKNYPRVEGADRTKILDKLQQLVGEDLTVKILTIDQGKDILILSEKATETEKIKTLVEKYKTGDVVEGEITGIVDFGVFVKILPDNLEGLIHISEIDWQLIDDPAEIVKVGEKVQAKIIEIADGIRISLSLKALKQDPWIDIDKKYKKSDVIEGKVTKFNPFGAFVEIAPKIQGLVHISEFGTKTKMEQKLKIGKEYQFQIIQIEPTEHRMTLRLMVN
;
A
#
# COMPACT_ATOMS: atom_id res chain seq x y z
N MET A 1 -50.01 -34.79 40.42
CA MET A 1 -48.79 -35.64 40.33
C MET A 1 -48.70 -36.27 38.95
N LYS A 2 -48.47 -35.48 37.89
CA LYS A 2 -48.46 -35.98 36.50
C LYS A 2 -47.29 -35.46 35.63
N ASN A 3 -46.29 -34.82 36.25
CA ASN A 3 -45.16 -34.21 35.53
C ASN A 3 -43.81 -34.61 36.16
N ILE A 4 -43.44 -35.90 36.09
CA ILE A 4 -42.05 -36.32 36.40
C ILE A 4 -41.51 -37.34 35.36
N ILE A 5 -42.32 -37.84 34.41
CA ILE A 5 -41.88 -38.93 33.53
C ILE A 5 -41.44 -38.47 32.11
N GLU A 6 -41.68 -37.22 31.69
CA GLU A 6 -41.43 -36.83 30.29
C GLU A 6 -40.04 -36.26 29.95
N ASN A 7 -39.12 -36.07 30.92
CA ASN A 7 -37.82 -35.40 30.65
C ASN A 7 -36.59 -36.31 30.75
N LYS A 8 -36.68 -37.59 30.39
CA LYS A 8 -35.51 -38.51 30.39
C LYS A 8 -35.30 -39.31 29.10
N THR A 9 -35.94 -38.93 27.99
CA THR A 9 -36.01 -39.83 26.82
C THR A 9 -35.70 -39.17 25.48
N ASN A 10 -34.87 -38.12 25.44
CA ASN A 10 -34.48 -37.46 24.18
C ASN A 10 -32.99 -37.08 24.03
N ASP A 11 -32.09 -37.66 24.82
CA ASP A 11 -30.64 -37.68 24.52
C ASP A 11 -30.25 -38.99 23.81
N PHE A 12 -31.12 -39.48 22.91
CA PHE A 12 -30.78 -40.59 22.05
C PHE A 12 -29.73 -40.14 21.04
N LEU A 13 -28.50 -40.64 21.25
CA LEU A 13 -27.45 -40.87 20.26
C LEU A 13 -27.64 -40.05 18.98
N LYS A 14 -27.06 -38.84 18.95
CA LYS A 14 -26.71 -38.24 17.66
C LYS A 14 -25.76 -39.22 17.00
N LEU A 15 -26.29 -40.01 16.07
CA LEU A 15 -25.49 -40.86 15.21
C LEU A 15 -24.54 -39.91 14.48
N PRO A 16 -23.22 -40.09 14.66
CA PRO A 16 -22.25 -39.26 13.96
C PRO A 16 -22.51 -39.32 12.47
N ARG A 17 -22.31 -38.21 11.76
CA ARG A 17 -22.32 -38.21 10.31
C ARG A 17 -20.90 -38.24 9.78
N VAL A 18 -20.72 -38.89 8.62
CA VAL A 18 -19.48 -38.73 7.83
C VAL A 18 -19.26 -37.24 7.59
N GLY A 19 -18.07 -36.77 7.96
CA GLY A 19 -17.65 -35.38 7.92
C GLY A 19 -17.88 -34.58 9.21
N GLU A 20 -18.40 -35.17 10.27
CA GLU A 20 -18.57 -34.50 11.57
C GLU A 20 -17.26 -34.49 12.38
N ILE A 21 -16.99 -33.37 13.07
CA ILE A 21 -15.83 -33.23 13.95
C ILE A 21 -16.25 -33.69 15.36
N VAL A 22 -15.51 -34.65 15.89
CA VAL A 22 -15.72 -35.24 17.21
C VAL A 22 -14.47 -35.10 18.07
N GLU A 23 -14.66 -34.90 19.37
CA GLU A 23 -13.55 -34.89 20.33
C GLU A 23 -13.33 -36.33 20.83
N GLY A 24 -12.09 -36.82 20.75
CA GLY A 24 -11.74 -38.17 21.14
C GLY A 24 -10.45 -38.26 21.94
N SER A 25 -10.40 -39.17 22.92
CA SER A 25 -9.23 -39.37 23.78
C SER A 25 -8.40 -40.55 23.29
N VAL A 26 -7.08 -40.39 23.21
CA VAL A 26 -6.20 -41.46 22.71
C VAL A 26 -6.09 -42.59 23.74
N ILE A 27 -6.64 -43.75 23.40
CA ILE A 27 -6.65 -44.94 24.28
C ILE A 27 -5.46 -45.87 24.03
N GLY A 28 -4.91 -45.91 22.81
CA GLY A 28 -3.80 -46.79 22.50
C GLY A 28 -3.11 -46.48 21.18
N VAL A 29 -1.80 -46.69 21.12
CA VAL A 29 -0.98 -46.48 19.92
C VAL A 29 -0.36 -47.82 19.51
N GLY A 30 -0.77 -48.33 18.35
CA GLY A 30 -0.18 -49.48 17.69
C GLY A 30 1.06 -49.12 16.85
N ARG A 31 1.53 -50.05 16.00
CA ARG A 31 2.73 -49.84 15.14
C ARG A 31 2.49 -48.84 14.01
N SER A 32 1.26 -48.78 13.49
CA SER A 32 0.84 -47.91 12.38
C SER A 32 -0.62 -47.47 12.50
N THR A 33 -1.20 -47.62 13.70
CA THR A 33 -2.61 -47.34 14.00
C THR A 33 -2.68 -46.65 15.36
N ILE A 34 -3.63 -45.74 15.55
CA ILE A 34 -3.97 -45.13 16.84
C ILE A 34 -5.45 -45.37 17.09
N TYR A 35 -5.76 -45.90 18.26
CA TYR A 35 -7.12 -46.07 18.72
C TYR A 35 -7.51 -44.87 19.57
N VAL A 36 -8.67 -44.31 19.26
CA VAL A 36 -9.21 -43.13 19.93
C VAL A 36 -10.61 -43.46 20.41
N ASP A 37 -10.86 -43.20 21.69
CA ASP A 37 -12.18 -43.30 22.29
C ASP A 37 -12.99 -42.03 21.99
N LEU A 38 -14.11 -42.19 21.30
CA LEU A 38 -15.07 -41.13 21.00
C LEU A 38 -16.25 -41.13 21.98
N GLY A 39 -16.17 -41.90 23.07
CA GLY A 39 -17.21 -42.01 24.10
C GLY A 39 -18.48 -42.68 23.57
N PRO A 40 -19.66 -42.01 23.58
CA PRO A 40 -20.93 -42.60 23.19
C PRO A 40 -21.03 -42.93 21.68
N VAL A 41 -20.07 -42.45 20.89
CA VAL A 41 -20.02 -42.59 19.44
C VAL A 41 -19.32 -43.89 19.01
N GLY A 42 -18.42 -44.43 19.84
CA GLY A 42 -17.68 -45.67 19.58
C GLY A 42 -16.16 -45.51 19.70
N THR A 43 -15.42 -46.47 19.16
CA THR A 43 -13.95 -46.42 19.06
C THR A 43 -13.55 -46.12 17.63
N GLY A 44 -12.72 -45.10 17.45
CA GLY A 44 -12.16 -44.77 16.14
C GLY A 44 -10.71 -45.21 15.98
N ILE A 45 -10.30 -45.33 14.72
CA ILE A 45 -8.97 -45.72 14.29
C ILE A 45 -8.39 -44.65 13.36
N ILE A 46 -7.13 -44.28 13.61
CA ILE A 46 -6.33 -43.41 12.74
C ILE A 46 -5.21 -44.27 12.16
N TYR A 47 -5.05 -44.30 10.84
CA TYR A 47 -4.01 -45.08 10.15
C TYR A 47 -3.37 -44.30 8.99
N GLY A 48 -2.40 -44.90 8.28
CA GLY A 48 -1.83 -44.31 7.06
C GLY A 48 -0.97 -43.05 7.28
N GLN A 49 -1.11 -42.03 6.42
CA GLN A 49 -0.39 -40.76 6.54
C GLN A 49 -0.74 -39.99 7.82
N GLU A 50 -1.98 -40.15 8.28
CA GLU A 50 -2.51 -39.47 9.47
C GLU A 50 -1.86 -39.99 10.75
N PHE A 51 -1.44 -41.26 10.77
CA PHE A 51 -0.66 -41.83 11.87
C PHE A 51 0.67 -41.10 12.08
N GLN A 52 1.35 -40.66 11.01
CA GLN A 52 2.64 -39.96 11.16
C GLN A 52 2.46 -38.58 11.76
N GLU A 53 1.43 -37.84 11.35
CA GLU A 53 1.10 -36.53 11.93
C GLU A 53 0.59 -36.64 13.37
N ALA A 54 -0.29 -37.61 13.63
CA ALA A 54 -0.74 -37.91 14.97
C ALA A 54 0.43 -38.38 15.84
N LYS A 55 1.41 -39.12 15.32
CA LYS A 55 2.64 -39.49 16.04
C LYS A 55 3.56 -38.31 16.33
N VAL A 56 3.62 -37.31 15.45
CA VAL A 56 4.32 -36.04 15.69
C VAL A 56 3.61 -35.25 16.79
N ALA A 57 2.27 -35.20 16.76
CA ALA A 57 1.46 -34.59 17.83
C ALA A 57 1.55 -35.37 19.16
N LEU A 58 1.59 -36.71 19.13
CA LEU A 58 1.75 -37.64 20.26
C LEU A 58 3.18 -37.70 20.80
N LYS A 59 4.19 -37.22 20.06
CA LYS A 59 5.50 -36.96 20.67
C LYS A 59 5.42 -35.80 21.68
N SER A 60 4.47 -34.89 21.50
CA SER A 60 4.13 -33.81 22.43
C SER A 60 2.93 -34.11 23.34
N ALA A 61 2.05 -35.03 22.94
CA ALA A 61 0.78 -35.35 23.60
C ALA A 61 0.80 -36.77 24.23
N LYS A 62 0.39 -36.91 25.48
CA LYS A 62 0.44 -38.18 26.24
C LYS A 62 -0.81 -39.04 25.98
N MET A 63 -0.74 -40.33 26.33
CA MET A 63 -1.94 -41.19 26.36
C MET A 63 -3.04 -40.53 27.21
N GLY A 64 -4.26 -40.48 26.68
CA GLY A 64 -5.40 -39.77 27.28
C GLY A 64 -5.58 -38.32 26.82
N ASP A 65 -4.69 -37.78 25.98
CA ASP A 65 -4.90 -36.44 25.41
C ASP A 65 -6.08 -36.44 24.43
N LYS A 66 -6.84 -35.36 24.50
CA LYS A 66 -8.01 -35.14 23.65
C LYS A 66 -7.59 -34.55 22.31
N LEU A 67 -8.02 -35.20 21.23
CA LEU A 67 -7.82 -34.78 19.85
C LEU A 67 -9.19 -34.47 19.24
N MET A 68 -9.26 -33.41 18.43
CA MET A 68 -10.42 -33.18 17.58
C MET A 68 -10.18 -33.89 16.25
N LEU A 69 -11.10 -34.78 15.90
CA LEU A 69 -10.96 -35.75 14.82
C LEU A 69 -12.21 -35.66 13.94
N LYS A 70 -12.04 -35.71 12.62
CA LYS A 70 -13.16 -35.73 11.69
C LYS A 70 -13.46 -37.17 11.29
N ILE A 71 -14.73 -37.54 11.27
CA ILE A 71 -15.17 -38.87 10.86
C ILE A 71 -15.10 -38.95 9.33
N ILE A 72 -14.18 -39.75 8.80
CA ILE A 72 -14.11 -40.05 7.37
C ILE A 72 -15.13 -41.13 7.03
N GLU A 73 -15.21 -42.16 7.85
CA GLU A 73 -16.06 -43.32 7.61
C GLU A 73 -16.63 -43.85 8.92
N LEU A 74 -17.90 -44.24 8.90
CA LEU A 74 -18.64 -44.65 10.10
C LEU A 74 -18.34 -46.09 10.51
N GLU A 75 -17.89 -46.92 9.58
CA GLU A 75 -17.61 -48.32 9.84
C GLU A 75 -16.65 -48.83 8.75
N ASN A 76 -15.43 -49.15 9.13
CA ASN A 76 -14.51 -49.88 8.28
C ASN A 76 -14.78 -51.40 8.36
N ASP A 77 -14.06 -52.20 7.56
CA ASP A 77 -14.20 -53.68 7.53
C ASP A 77 -14.00 -54.37 8.90
N GLU A 78 -13.45 -53.67 9.89
CA GLU A 78 -13.18 -54.15 11.25
C GLU A 78 -14.16 -53.58 12.30
N GLY A 79 -15.16 -52.78 11.89
CA GLY A 79 -16.17 -52.18 12.78
C GLY A 79 -15.71 -50.92 13.53
N TYR A 80 -14.59 -50.31 13.14
CA TYR A 80 -14.09 -49.06 13.73
C TYR A 80 -14.45 -47.84 12.88
N ILE A 81 -14.60 -46.68 13.54
CA ILE A 81 -14.82 -45.39 12.88
C ILE A 81 -13.48 -44.86 12.37
N GLU A 82 -13.37 -44.54 11.08
CA GLU A 82 -12.15 -43.95 10.53
C GLU A 82 -12.09 -42.46 10.83
N LEU A 83 -10.97 -42.01 11.41
CA LEU A 83 -10.81 -40.68 11.95
C LEU A 83 -9.59 -39.96 11.38
N SER A 84 -9.79 -38.71 10.96
CA SER A 84 -8.72 -37.81 10.54
C SER A 84 -8.44 -36.70 11.53
N ALA A 85 -7.24 -36.71 12.11
CA ALA A 85 -6.72 -35.56 12.87
C ALA A 85 -6.34 -34.39 11.95
N THR A 86 -5.88 -34.69 10.73
CA THR A 86 -5.40 -33.72 9.76
C THR A 86 -6.54 -32.86 9.21
N GLN A 87 -7.70 -33.48 8.92
CA GLN A 87 -8.82 -32.79 8.29
C GLN A 87 -9.56 -31.87 9.28
N ALA A 88 -9.73 -32.28 10.55
CA ALA A 88 -10.28 -31.43 11.60
C ALA A 88 -9.37 -30.22 11.89
N GLY A 89 -8.06 -30.43 11.95
CA GLY A 89 -7.09 -29.34 12.12
C GLY A 89 -7.12 -28.32 10.98
N ARG A 90 -7.25 -28.79 9.73
CA ARG A 90 -7.35 -27.91 8.55
C ARG A 90 -8.62 -27.07 8.58
N GLU A 91 -9.78 -27.66 8.87
CA GLU A 91 -11.07 -26.96 8.89
C GLU A 91 -11.08 -25.83 9.93
N LEU A 92 -10.56 -26.09 11.13
CA LEU A 92 -10.38 -25.05 12.16
C LEU A 92 -9.41 -23.95 11.74
N ASN A 93 -8.36 -24.30 10.99
CA ASN A 93 -7.40 -23.31 10.52
C ASN A 93 -8.00 -22.46 9.38
N TRP A 94 -8.82 -23.05 8.51
CA TRP A 94 -9.62 -22.31 7.52
C TRP A 94 -10.61 -21.35 8.20
N ASP A 95 -11.33 -21.80 9.22
CA ASP A 95 -12.25 -20.95 10.00
C ASP A 95 -11.50 -19.78 10.66
N LYS A 96 -10.32 -20.04 11.24
CA LYS A 96 -9.45 -18.98 11.80
C LYS A 96 -8.99 -17.99 10.73
N LEU A 97 -8.58 -18.47 9.56
CA LEU A 97 -8.15 -17.62 8.46
C LEU A 97 -9.33 -16.79 7.91
N MET A 98 -10.54 -17.36 7.88
CA MET A 98 -11.75 -16.64 7.48
C MET A 98 -12.08 -15.52 8.47
N LEU A 99 -12.01 -15.79 9.76
CA LEU A 99 -12.17 -14.76 10.82
C LEU A 99 -11.10 -13.66 10.71
N LYS A 100 -9.84 -14.02 10.41
CA LYS A 100 -8.76 -13.04 10.19
C LYS A 100 -8.98 -12.19 8.93
N LYS A 101 -9.55 -12.78 7.87
CA LYS A 101 -9.94 -12.05 6.66
C LYS A 101 -11.07 -11.06 6.95
N GLU A 102 -12.10 -11.46 7.70
CA GLU A 102 -13.20 -10.56 8.09
C GLU A 102 -12.72 -9.38 8.94
N LYS A 103 -11.73 -9.62 9.80
CA LYS A 103 -11.09 -8.59 10.63
C LYS A 103 -10.05 -7.77 9.88
N ASP A 104 -9.82 -8.07 8.61
CA ASP A 104 -8.85 -7.40 7.76
C ASP A 104 -7.45 -7.36 8.41
N GLU A 105 -7.06 -8.45 9.08
CA GLU A 105 -5.83 -8.53 9.89
C GLU A 105 -4.63 -9.05 9.07
N SER A 106 -3.44 -8.49 9.31
CA SER A 106 -2.19 -8.99 8.71
C SER A 106 -1.71 -10.25 9.43
N LEU A 107 -1.25 -11.25 8.68
CA LEU A 107 -0.76 -12.52 9.19
C LEU A 107 0.69 -12.77 8.76
N THR A 108 1.44 -13.46 9.60
CA THR A 108 2.81 -13.88 9.25
C THR A 108 2.75 -15.26 8.61
N VAL A 109 3.33 -15.39 7.41
CA VAL A 109 3.46 -16.66 6.70
C VAL A 109 4.90 -17.04 6.51
N LYS A 110 5.14 -18.35 6.45
CA LYS A 110 6.45 -18.88 6.07
C LYS A 110 6.47 -19.23 4.60
N VAL A 111 7.50 -18.80 3.87
CA VAL A 111 7.68 -19.20 2.47
C VAL A 111 8.23 -20.62 2.42
N LEU A 112 7.45 -21.57 1.88
CA LEU A 112 7.86 -22.96 1.71
C LEU A 112 8.65 -23.17 0.41
N GLY A 113 8.36 -22.38 -0.61
CA GLY A 113 9.00 -22.53 -1.92
C GLY A 113 8.63 -21.42 -2.89
N ALA A 114 9.27 -21.42 -4.05
CA ALA A 114 9.03 -20.45 -5.11
C ALA A 114 8.80 -21.15 -6.45
N ASN A 115 7.87 -20.64 -7.24
CA ASN A 115 7.65 -21.07 -8.61
C ASN A 115 7.74 -19.87 -9.58
N LYS A 116 7.59 -20.11 -10.88
CA LYS A 116 7.72 -19.06 -11.92
C LYS A 116 6.64 -17.97 -11.87
N GLY A 117 5.58 -18.15 -11.08
CA GLY A 117 4.44 -17.23 -10.99
C GLY A 117 4.25 -16.59 -9.60
N GLY A 118 4.93 -17.09 -8.57
CA GLY A 118 4.76 -16.63 -7.19
C GLY A 118 5.48 -17.48 -6.15
N LEU A 119 5.22 -17.17 -4.89
CA LEU A 119 5.72 -17.90 -3.73
C LEU A 119 4.63 -18.84 -3.21
N LEU A 120 5.05 -20.06 -2.85
CA LEU A 120 4.26 -20.99 -2.06
C LEU A 120 4.51 -20.67 -0.59
N VAL A 121 3.45 -20.35 0.13
CA VAL A 121 3.50 -19.85 1.50
C VAL A 121 2.61 -20.70 2.40
N GLU A 122 2.98 -20.84 3.66
CA GLU A 122 2.19 -21.52 4.67
C GLU A 122 1.68 -20.50 5.70
N ALA A 123 0.35 -20.44 5.84
CA ALA A 123 -0.34 -19.61 6.81
C ALA A 123 -1.09 -20.53 7.79
N GLU A 124 -0.74 -20.53 9.08
CA GLU A 124 -1.47 -21.34 10.10
C GLU A 124 -1.62 -22.83 9.68
N ARG A 125 -0.58 -23.44 9.10
CA ARG A 125 -0.59 -24.80 8.53
C ARG A 125 -1.50 -25.04 7.32
N VAL A 126 -1.97 -23.97 6.68
CA VAL A 126 -2.71 -24.01 5.42
C VAL A 126 -1.77 -23.53 4.30
N ALA A 127 -1.71 -24.30 3.22
CA ALA A 127 -0.94 -23.92 2.05
C ALA A 127 -1.64 -22.79 1.29
N GLY A 128 -0.87 -21.80 0.88
CA GLY A 128 -1.33 -20.65 0.13
C GLY A 128 -0.35 -20.25 -0.98
N PHE A 129 -0.81 -19.34 -1.82
CA PHE A 129 -0.07 -18.83 -2.95
C PHE A 129 -0.02 -17.31 -2.91
N LEU A 130 1.19 -16.77 -3.07
CA LEU A 130 1.45 -15.34 -3.14
C LEU A 130 1.98 -15.02 -4.54
N PRO A 131 1.14 -14.48 -5.45
CA PRO A 131 1.56 -14.17 -6.81
C PRO A 131 2.58 -13.02 -6.85
N VAL A 132 3.52 -13.05 -7.80
CA VAL A 132 4.59 -12.02 -7.91
C VAL A 132 4.02 -10.60 -8.05
N SER A 133 2.84 -10.45 -8.65
CA SER A 133 2.16 -9.15 -8.79
C SER A 133 1.69 -8.54 -7.44
N GLN A 134 1.62 -9.35 -6.39
CA GLN A 134 1.19 -8.97 -5.04
C GLN A 134 2.35 -8.89 -4.03
N LEU A 135 3.59 -9.09 -4.48
CA LEU A 135 4.82 -8.85 -3.70
C LEU A 135 5.13 -7.35 -3.58
N SER A 136 5.74 -6.94 -2.47
CA SER A 136 6.21 -5.56 -2.27
C SER A 136 7.19 -5.13 -3.38
N PRO A 137 7.25 -3.84 -3.77
CA PRO A 137 8.21 -3.32 -4.74
C PRO A 137 9.68 -3.63 -4.42
N LYS A 138 10.03 -3.88 -3.14
CA LYS A 138 11.37 -4.29 -2.70
C LYS A 138 11.72 -5.73 -3.11
N ASN A 139 10.73 -6.62 -2.97
CA ASN A 139 10.86 -8.04 -3.27
C ASN A 139 10.50 -8.36 -4.72
N TYR A 140 9.98 -7.38 -5.46
CA TYR A 140 9.70 -7.51 -6.87
C TYR A 140 11.01 -7.73 -7.67
N PRO A 141 11.11 -8.81 -8.46
CA PRO A 141 12.27 -9.06 -9.29
C PRO A 141 12.28 -8.10 -10.48
N ARG A 142 12.82 -6.88 -10.28
CA ARG A 142 13.16 -5.95 -11.37
C ARG A 142 14.36 -6.51 -12.13
N VAL A 143 14.10 -7.35 -13.12
CA VAL A 143 15.10 -7.81 -14.09
C VAL A 143 14.80 -7.14 -15.44
N GLU A 144 15.77 -6.42 -15.99
CA GLU A 144 15.73 -5.98 -17.38
C GLU A 144 15.89 -7.20 -18.28
N GLY A 145 14.91 -7.42 -19.16
CA GLY A 145 14.82 -8.63 -19.97
C GLY A 145 14.15 -9.77 -19.20
N ALA A 146 13.10 -10.35 -19.79
CA ALA A 146 12.26 -11.40 -19.22
C ALA A 146 12.98 -12.78 -19.05
N ASP A 147 14.17 -12.78 -18.45
CA ASP A 147 14.91 -13.99 -18.09
C ASP A 147 14.21 -14.69 -16.92
N ARG A 148 13.34 -15.64 -17.27
CA ARG A 148 12.53 -16.47 -16.37
C ARG A 148 13.35 -17.23 -15.32
N THR A 149 14.65 -17.39 -15.53
CA THR A 149 15.60 -18.09 -14.64
C THR A 149 16.02 -17.22 -13.47
N LYS A 150 16.36 -15.94 -13.71
CA LYS A 150 16.82 -15.01 -12.65
C LYS A 150 15.70 -14.61 -11.68
N ILE A 151 14.46 -14.60 -12.16
CA ILE A 151 13.26 -14.38 -11.34
C ILE A 151 13.11 -15.50 -10.30
N LEU A 152 13.34 -16.75 -10.71
CA LEU A 152 13.22 -17.91 -9.83
C LEU A 152 14.31 -17.92 -8.76
N ASP A 153 15.56 -17.61 -9.12
CA ASP A 153 16.67 -17.57 -8.15
C ASP A 153 16.45 -16.51 -7.06
N LYS A 154 15.92 -15.34 -7.42
CA LYS A 154 15.63 -14.27 -6.45
C LYS A 154 14.43 -14.59 -5.56
N LEU A 155 13.41 -15.27 -6.10
CA LEU A 155 12.29 -15.77 -5.31
C LEU A 155 12.70 -16.95 -4.41
N GLN A 156 13.66 -17.78 -4.85
CA GLN A 156 14.22 -18.86 -4.04
C GLN A 156 15.00 -18.35 -2.83
N GLN A 157 15.62 -17.17 -2.92
CA GLN A 157 16.30 -16.55 -1.77
C GLN A 157 15.33 -16.16 -0.64
N LEU A 158 14.07 -15.91 -0.97
CA LEU A 158 13.01 -15.60 0.01
C LEU A 158 12.42 -16.87 0.65
N VAL A 159 12.83 -18.06 0.22
CA VAL A 159 12.33 -19.33 0.76
C VAL A 159 12.89 -19.56 2.15
N GLY A 160 11.99 -19.82 3.11
CA GLY A 160 12.31 -19.96 4.52
C GLY A 160 12.20 -18.67 5.33
N GLU A 161 11.99 -17.52 4.67
CA GLU A 161 11.68 -16.26 5.35
C GLU A 161 10.22 -16.19 5.80
N ASP A 162 10.00 -15.44 6.88
CA ASP A 162 8.67 -15.12 7.38
C ASP A 162 8.22 -13.76 6.81
N LEU A 163 7.12 -13.76 6.05
CA LEU A 163 6.55 -12.56 5.43
C LEU A 163 5.25 -12.17 6.11
N THR A 164 5.07 -10.89 6.39
CA THR A 164 3.77 -10.37 6.84
C THR A 164 2.89 -10.03 5.63
N VAL A 165 1.77 -10.72 5.50
CA VAL A 165 0.87 -10.65 4.35
C VAL A 165 -0.58 -10.57 4.78
N LYS A 166 -1.47 -10.24 3.85
CA LYS A 166 -2.90 -10.19 4.08
C LYS A 166 -3.63 -11.16 3.15
N ILE A 167 -4.76 -11.67 3.60
CA ILE A 167 -5.60 -12.56 2.80
C ILE A 167 -6.39 -11.73 1.77
N LEU A 168 -6.11 -11.92 0.48
CA LEU A 168 -6.94 -11.36 -0.57
C LEU A 168 -8.15 -12.25 -0.84
N THR A 169 -7.90 -13.55 -1.00
CA THR A 169 -8.93 -14.51 -1.37
C THR A 169 -8.74 -15.78 -0.58
N ILE A 170 -9.85 -16.31 -0.07
CA ILE A 170 -9.92 -17.55 0.69
C ILE A 170 -11.10 -18.32 0.12
N ASP A 171 -10.87 -19.54 -0.32
CA ASP A 171 -11.90 -20.47 -0.81
C ASP A 171 -11.61 -21.84 -0.19
N GLN A 172 -12.35 -22.16 0.88
CA GLN A 172 -12.25 -23.43 1.60
C GLN A 172 -12.69 -24.62 0.73
N GLY A 173 -13.62 -24.42 -0.21
CA GLY A 173 -14.13 -25.49 -1.06
C GLY A 173 -13.14 -25.95 -2.14
N LYS A 174 -12.18 -25.09 -2.48
CA LYS A 174 -11.14 -25.38 -3.48
C LYS A 174 -9.73 -25.46 -2.90
N ASP A 175 -9.60 -25.33 -1.57
CA ASP A 175 -8.31 -25.19 -0.88
C ASP A 175 -7.42 -24.08 -1.48
N ILE A 176 -8.03 -22.94 -1.86
CA ILE A 176 -7.30 -21.80 -2.45
C ILE A 176 -7.16 -20.68 -1.43
N LEU A 177 -5.93 -20.37 -1.05
CA LEU A 177 -5.57 -19.21 -0.24
C LEU A 177 -4.64 -18.31 -1.05
N ILE A 178 -5.09 -17.10 -1.39
CA ILE A 178 -4.28 -16.09 -2.09
C ILE A 178 -3.94 -14.97 -1.12
N LEU A 179 -2.65 -14.72 -0.96
CA LEU A 179 -2.11 -13.72 -0.05
C LEU A 179 -1.46 -12.55 -0.80
N SER A 180 -1.37 -11.40 -0.14
CA SER A 180 -0.71 -10.20 -0.67
C SER A 180 0.11 -9.50 0.39
N GLU A 181 1.38 -9.22 0.05
CA GLU A 181 2.27 -8.39 0.86
C GLU A 181 1.95 -6.90 0.66
N LYS A 182 1.58 -6.50 -0.57
CA LYS A 182 1.23 -5.11 -0.92
C LYS A 182 0.07 -4.56 -0.10
N ALA A 183 -0.91 -5.40 0.24
CA ALA A 183 -2.06 -4.98 1.03
C ALA A 183 -1.64 -4.52 2.44
N THR A 184 -0.74 -5.25 3.10
CA THR A 184 -0.19 -4.88 4.41
C THR A 184 0.66 -3.61 4.33
N GLU A 185 1.48 -3.46 3.28
CA GLU A 185 2.28 -2.25 3.07
C GLU A 185 1.37 -1.02 2.88
N THR A 186 0.28 -1.17 2.14
CA THR A 186 -0.70 -0.08 1.90
C THR A 186 -1.37 0.38 3.20
N GLU A 187 -1.72 -0.53 4.10
CA GLU A 187 -2.32 -0.17 5.40
C GLU A 187 -1.33 0.47 6.37
N LYS A 188 -0.09 -0.04 6.40
CA LYS A 188 0.99 0.61 7.13
C LYS A 188 1.20 2.03 6.62
N ILE A 189 1.20 2.23 5.29
CA ILE A 189 1.27 3.56 4.69
C ILE A 189 0.07 4.41 5.14
N LYS A 190 -1.17 3.91 5.06
CA LYS A 190 -2.36 4.65 5.49
C LYS A 190 -2.30 5.10 6.96
N THR A 191 -1.96 4.19 7.87
CA THR A 191 -1.84 4.51 9.31
C THR A 191 -0.71 5.49 9.61
N LEU A 192 0.38 5.46 8.83
CA LEU A 192 1.44 6.45 8.93
C LEU A 192 1.00 7.80 8.38
N VAL A 193 0.30 7.82 7.24
CA VAL A 193 -0.24 9.02 6.59
C VAL A 193 -1.28 9.73 7.47
N GLU A 194 -2.10 8.99 8.24
CA GLU A 194 -3.05 9.55 9.21
C GLU A 194 -2.40 10.40 10.32
N LYS A 195 -1.10 10.19 10.58
CA LYS A 195 -0.35 11.04 11.53
C LYS A 195 -0.06 12.43 10.97
N TYR A 196 -0.05 12.57 9.65
CA TYR A 196 0.28 13.81 8.95
C TYR A 196 -1.00 14.56 8.57
N LYS A 197 -0.96 15.89 8.69
CA LYS A 197 -2.05 16.77 8.28
C LYS A 197 -1.62 17.64 7.10
N THR A 198 -2.61 18.05 6.32
CA THR A 198 -2.40 19.07 5.29
C THR A 198 -1.88 20.35 5.94
N GLY A 199 -0.77 20.86 5.44
CA GLY A 199 -0.06 22.01 5.98
C GLY A 199 1.15 21.69 6.86
N ASP A 200 1.38 20.43 7.22
CA ASP A 200 2.58 20.05 7.98
C ASP A 200 3.85 20.19 7.15
N VAL A 201 4.94 20.58 7.81
CA VAL A 201 6.27 20.67 7.21
C VAL A 201 7.03 19.38 7.52
N VAL A 202 7.49 18.71 6.47
CA VAL A 202 8.17 17.42 6.56
C VAL A 202 9.55 17.50 5.91
N GLU A 203 10.48 16.71 6.44
CA GLU A 203 11.79 16.51 5.82
C GLU A 203 11.76 15.27 4.94
N GLY A 204 12.38 15.31 3.77
CA GLY A 204 12.47 14.16 2.90
C GLY A 204 13.70 14.16 2.02
N GLU A 205 14.02 13.00 1.47
CA GLU A 205 15.15 12.78 0.57
C GLU A 205 14.64 12.53 -0.85
N ILE A 206 15.26 13.16 -1.84
CA ILE A 206 14.84 13.04 -3.23
C ILE A 206 15.28 11.68 -3.77
N THR A 207 14.32 10.84 -4.16
CA THR A 207 14.60 9.51 -4.70
C THR A 207 14.64 9.49 -6.23
N GLY A 208 13.99 10.45 -6.88
CA GLY A 208 13.93 10.54 -8.33
C GLY A 208 13.37 11.86 -8.82
N ILE A 209 13.79 12.26 -10.02
CA ILE A 209 13.36 13.49 -10.68
C ILE A 209 12.82 13.09 -12.05
N VAL A 210 11.66 13.65 -12.42
CA VAL A 210 11.00 13.47 -13.71
C VAL A 210 10.56 14.83 -14.25
N ASP A 211 10.30 14.93 -15.55
CA ASP A 211 10.01 16.22 -16.22
C ASP A 211 8.81 16.97 -15.62
N PHE A 212 7.85 16.26 -15.02
CA PHE A 212 6.65 16.85 -14.42
C PHE A 212 6.72 17.00 -12.89
N GLY A 213 7.79 16.55 -12.23
CA GLY A 213 7.88 16.61 -10.78
C GLY A 213 9.05 15.86 -10.14
N VAL A 214 9.07 15.86 -8.81
CA VAL A 214 10.15 15.31 -8.01
C VAL A 214 9.56 14.35 -6.97
N PHE A 215 10.10 13.13 -6.92
CA PHE A 215 9.76 12.14 -5.90
C PHE A 215 10.62 12.35 -4.67
N VAL A 216 9.95 12.54 -3.53
CA VAL A 216 10.58 12.78 -2.24
C VAL A 216 10.13 11.72 -1.26
N LYS A 217 11.08 11.08 -0.61
CA LYS A 217 10.85 10.11 0.44
C LYS A 217 10.89 10.81 1.79
N ILE A 218 9.73 10.93 2.44
CA ILE A 218 9.58 11.61 3.73
C ILE A 218 10.24 10.76 4.82
N LEU A 219 11.10 11.39 5.62
CA LEU A 219 11.80 10.78 6.75
C LEU A 219 11.13 11.20 8.07
N PRO A 220 11.00 10.32 9.07
CA PRO A 220 11.58 8.97 9.18
C PRO A 220 10.68 7.83 8.64
N ASP A 221 9.42 8.10 8.33
CA ASP A 221 8.41 7.07 8.05
C ASP A 221 8.56 6.41 6.66
N ASN A 222 9.49 6.89 5.83
CA ASN A 222 9.78 6.37 4.49
C ASN A 222 8.57 6.42 3.53
N LEU A 223 7.67 7.40 3.71
CA LEU A 223 6.52 7.62 2.84
C LEU A 223 6.94 8.27 1.53
N GLU A 224 6.30 7.90 0.42
CA GLU A 224 6.55 8.52 -0.88
C GLU A 224 5.64 9.74 -1.07
N GLY A 225 6.25 10.89 -1.34
CA GLY A 225 5.60 12.12 -1.72
C GLY A 225 6.04 12.58 -3.10
N LEU A 226 5.17 13.35 -3.76
CA LEU A 226 5.42 13.94 -5.06
C LEU A 226 5.31 15.45 -4.98
N ILE A 227 6.30 16.16 -5.51
CA ILE A 227 6.27 17.60 -5.71
C ILE A 227 6.05 17.85 -7.21
N HIS A 228 4.95 18.51 -7.56
CA HIS A 228 4.70 18.91 -8.94
C HIS A 228 5.67 20.02 -9.36
N ILE A 229 6.06 20.10 -10.64
CA ILE A 229 7.02 21.11 -11.12
C ILE A 229 6.63 22.54 -10.76
N SER A 230 5.33 22.84 -10.77
CA SER A 230 4.76 24.15 -10.39
C SER A 230 4.84 24.46 -8.88
N GLU A 231 5.14 23.46 -8.05
CA GLU A 231 5.23 23.55 -6.59
C GLU A 231 6.69 23.57 -6.08
N ILE A 232 7.68 23.57 -6.99
CA ILE A 232 9.12 23.60 -6.64
C ILE A 232 9.58 25.04 -6.32
N ASP A 233 9.21 26.01 -7.15
CA ASP A 233 9.48 27.43 -6.93
C ASP A 233 8.35 28.29 -7.51
N TRP A 234 8.36 29.57 -7.14
CA TRP A 234 7.52 30.61 -7.70
C TRP A 234 7.88 30.99 -9.13
N GLN A 235 9.08 30.62 -9.59
CA GLN A 235 9.54 30.83 -10.96
C GLN A 235 9.07 29.71 -11.88
N LEU A 236 8.90 30.03 -13.15
CA LEU A 236 8.69 29.00 -14.17
C LEU A 236 10.01 28.25 -14.34
N ILE A 237 10.00 26.97 -13.99
CA ILE A 237 11.14 26.08 -14.10
C ILE A 237 10.88 25.18 -15.30
N ASP A 238 11.83 25.15 -16.24
CA ASP A 238 11.77 24.26 -17.39
C ASP A 238 12.34 22.86 -17.06
N ASP A 239 13.33 22.79 -16.16
CA ASP A 239 13.92 21.52 -15.69
C ASP A 239 14.06 21.48 -14.15
N PRO A 240 13.34 20.58 -13.45
CA PRO A 240 13.44 20.43 -11.99
C PRO A 240 14.83 19.97 -11.51
N ALA A 241 15.63 19.32 -12.35
CA ALA A 241 16.96 18.82 -12.00
C ALA A 241 18.01 19.93 -11.79
N GLU A 242 17.73 21.16 -12.25
CA GLU A 242 18.60 22.31 -11.99
C GLU A 242 18.54 22.78 -10.54
N ILE A 243 17.39 22.58 -9.87
CA ILE A 243 17.12 23.11 -8.54
C ILE A 243 17.35 22.07 -7.46
N VAL A 244 17.06 20.81 -7.77
CA VAL A 244 17.15 19.72 -6.81
C VAL A 244 17.90 18.53 -7.37
N LYS A 245 18.66 17.84 -6.52
CA LYS A 245 19.44 16.65 -6.92
C LYS A 245 18.90 15.38 -6.26
N VAL A 246 19.03 14.24 -6.96
CA VAL A 246 18.73 12.93 -6.40
C VAL A 246 19.67 12.66 -5.21
N GLY A 247 19.11 12.24 -4.08
CA GLY A 247 19.81 12.02 -2.81
C GLY A 247 19.91 13.27 -1.92
N GLU A 248 19.41 14.42 -2.37
CA GLU A 248 19.40 15.63 -1.56
C GLU A 248 18.27 15.60 -0.53
N LYS A 249 18.55 16.11 0.68
CA LYS A 249 17.54 16.30 1.73
C LYS A 249 16.89 17.66 1.59
N VAL A 250 15.57 17.67 1.49
CA VAL A 250 14.76 18.87 1.34
C VAL A 250 13.65 18.91 2.37
N GLN A 251 13.27 20.11 2.80
CA GLN A 251 12.06 20.33 3.58
C GLN A 251 10.93 20.71 2.62
N ALA A 252 9.77 20.10 2.75
CA ALA A 252 8.59 20.42 1.94
C ALA A 252 7.33 20.44 2.82
N LYS A 253 6.33 21.21 2.40
CA LYS A 253 5.04 21.30 3.08
C LYS A 253 4.02 20.41 2.39
N ILE A 254 3.22 19.68 3.17
CA ILE A 254 2.12 18.87 2.63
C ILE A 254 0.99 19.79 2.16
N ILE A 255 0.65 19.73 0.87
CA ILE A 255 -0.51 20.45 0.32
C ILE A 255 -1.74 19.55 0.40
N GLU A 256 -1.61 18.32 -0.05
CA GLU A 256 -2.73 17.42 -0.26
C GLU A 256 -2.31 15.98 0.06
N ILE A 257 -3.25 15.21 0.59
CA ILE A 257 -3.10 13.78 0.82
C ILE A 257 -4.25 13.09 0.08
N ALA A 258 -3.95 12.41 -1.02
CA ALA A 258 -4.91 11.68 -1.83
C ALA A 258 -4.93 10.19 -1.44
N ASP A 259 -6.14 9.65 -1.26
CA ASP A 259 -6.42 8.22 -1.01
C ASP A 259 -5.71 7.60 0.22
N GLY A 260 -5.14 8.44 1.10
CA GLY A 260 -4.33 8.02 2.25
C GLY A 260 -3.01 7.33 1.87
N ILE A 261 -2.57 7.43 0.61
CA ILE A 261 -1.37 6.77 0.10
C ILE A 261 -0.45 7.77 -0.60
N ARG A 262 -1.01 8.74 -1.34
CA ARG A 262 -0.26 9.70 -2.13
C ARG A 262 -0.20 11.04 -1.40
N ILE A 263 1.01 11.53 -1.14
CA ILE A 263 1.23 12.82 -0.50
C ILE A 263 1.76 13.81 -1.54
N SER A 264 1.02 14.88 -1.78
CA SER A 264 1.46 16.00 -2.61
C SER A 264 2.18 17.02 -1.73
N LEU A 265 3.44 17.28 -2.06
CA LEU A 265 4.35 18.14 -1.33
C LEU A 265 4.63 19.42 -2.13
N SER A 266 5.02 20.50 -1.43
CA SER A 266 5.42 21.76 -2.04
C SER A 266 6.60 22.41 -1.33
N LEU A 267 7.59 22.78 -2.12
CA LEU A 267 8.74 23.59 -1.70
C LEU A 267 8.39 25.08 -1.74
N LYS A 268 7.53 25.47 -2.68
CA LYS A 268 7.03 26.83 -2.85
C LYS A 268 6.34 27.36 -1.61
N ALA A 269 5.54 26.52 -0.94
CA ALA A 269 4.77 26.92 0.24
C ALA A 269 5.62 27.23 1.49
N LEU A 270 6.91 26.86 1.49
CA LEU A 270 7.88 27.23 2.53
C LEU A 270 8.63 28.53 2.22
N LYS A 271 8.67 28.94 0.95
CA LYS A 271 9.28 30.19 0.51
C LYS A 271 8.29 31.31 0.75
N GLN A 272 8.75 32.45 1.28
CA GLN A 272 7.91 33.64 1.41
C GLN A 272 7.36 34.01 0.02
N ASP A 273 6.04 34.22 -0.05
CA ASP A 273 5.40 34.67 -1.27
C ASP A 273 5.92 36.09 -1.59
N PRO A 274 6.65 36.28 -2.71
CA PRO A 274 7.21 37.59 -3.07
C PRO A 274 6.13 38.64 -3.33
N TRP A 275 4.85 38.25 -3.48
CA TRP A 275 3.72 39.15 -3.66
C TRP A 275 3.19 39.74 -2.34
N ILE A 276 3.48 39.15 -1.17
CA ILE A 276 2.99 39.69 0.11
C ILE A 276 3.60 41.06 0.42
N ASP A 277 4.86 41.29 0.04
CA ASP A 277 5.55 42.57 0.24
C ASP A 277 5.45 43.51 -0.97
N ILE A 278 4.73 43.12 -2.02
CA ILE A 278 4.67 43.91 -3.25
C ILE A 278 3.97 45.25 -3.02
N ASP A 279 2.91 45.28 -2.20
CA ASP A 279 2.18 46.50 -1.83
C ASP A 279 3.02 47.47 -0.99
N LYS A 280 4.03 46.96 -0.26
CA LYS A 280 4.98 47.81 0.48
C LYS A 280 6.06 48.36 -0.44
N LYS A 281 6.46 47.59 -1.45
CA LYS A 281 7.60 47.90 -2.32
C LYS A 281 7.22 48.73 -3.55
N TYR A 282 6.00 48.58 -4.05
CA TYR A 282 5.51 49.26 -5.25
C TYR A 282 4.11 49.82 -5.04
N LYS A 283 3.88 51.05 -5.50
CA LYS A 283 2.57 51.71 -5.46
C LYS A 283 1.97 51.83 -6.85
N LYS A 284 0.63 51.92 -6.89
CA LYS A 284 -0.10 52.23 -8.13
C LYS A 284 0.43 53.54 -8.71
N SER A 285 0.75 53.54 -10.00
CA SER A 285 1.36 54.64 -10.76
C SER A 285 2.88 54.81 -10.61
N ASP A 286 3.58 53.95 -9.87
CA ASP A 286 5.05 53.96 -9.84
C ASP A 286 5.63 53.59 -11.20
N VAL A 287 6.76 54.21 -11.53
CA VAL A 287 7.53 53.92 -12.74
C VAL A 287 8.68 52.99 -12.37
N ILE A 288 8.74 51.85 -13.04
CA ILE A 288 9.64 50.74 -12.77
C ILE A 288 10.33 50.29 -14.06
N GLU A 289 11.55 49.81 -13.94
CA GLU A 289 12.27 49.21 -15.06
C GLU A 289 12.00 47.71 -15.09
N GLY A 290 11.70 47.18 -16.27
CA GLY A 290 11.39 45.77 -16.44
C GLY A 290 11.88 45.22 -17.77
N LYS A 291 12.32 43.97 -17.75
CA LYS A 291 12.85 43.25 -18.90
C LYS A 291 11.77 42.41 -19.55
N VAL A 292 11.57 42.55 -20.86
CA VAL A 292 10.56 41.75 -21.58
C VAL A 292 11.05 40.30 -21.69
N THR A 293 10.31 39.35 -21.12
CA THR A 293 10.69 37.92 -21.15
C THR A 293 9.97 37.17 -22.26
N LYS A 294 8.66 37.37 -22.42
CA LYS A 294 7.85 36.59 -23.36
C LYS A 294 6.71 37.42 -23.96
N PHE A 295 6.35 37.12 -25.21
CA PHE A 295 5.17 37.67 -25.85
C PHE A 295 4.08 36.61 -25.96
N ASN A 296 2.87 36.97 -25.56
CA ASN A 296 1.66 36.19 -25.76
C ASN A 296 0.66 36.98 -26.64
N PRO A 297 -0.32 36.30 -27.27
CA PRO A 297 -1.30 36.98 -28.13
C PRO A 297 -2.10 38.11 -27.45
N PHE A 298 -2.21 38.07 -26.13
CA PHE A 298 -2.96 39.03 -25.32
C PHE A 298 -2.08 40.09 -24.62
N GLY A 299 -0.75 39.94 -24.63
CA GLY A 299 0.14 40.88 -23.95
C GLY A 299 1.61 40.47 -23.94
N ALA A 300 2.46 41.38 -23.47
CA ALA A 300 3.88 41.13 -23.21
C ALA A 300 4.10 40.87 -21.72
N PHE A 301 4.81 39.80 -21.38
CA PHE A 301 5.30 39.55 -20.03
C PHE A 301 6.63 40.26 -19.82
N VAL A 302 6.69 41.04 -18.75
CA VAL A 302 7.83 41.85 -18.35
C VAL A 302 8.23 41.44 -16.94
N GLU A 303 9.46 41.00 -16.76
CA GLU A 303 10.05 40.73 -15.46
C GLU A 303 10.57 42.03 -14.85
N ILE A 304 10.02 42.41 -13.70
CA ILE A 304 10.31 43.69 -13.03
C ILE A 304 11.34 43.47 -11.91
N ALA A 305 11.17 42.36 -11.20
CA ALA A 305 12.00 41.96 -10.08
C ALA A 305 12.07 40.43 -10.05
N PRO A 306 13.06 39.85 -9.34
CA PRO A 306 13.17 38.40 -9.24
C PRO A 306 11.85 37.82 -8.74
N LYS A 307 11.24 36.91 -9.53
CA LYS A 307 9.97 36.22 -9.25
C LYS A 307 8.68 37.04 -9.41
N ILE A 308 8.77 38.28 -9.93
CA ILE A 308 7.60 39.15 -10.18
C ILE A 308 7.52 39.47 -11.66
N GLN A 309 6.42 39.03 -12.28
CA GLN A 309 6.11 39.30 -13.69
C GLN A 309 4.90 40.22 -13.80
N GLY A 310 5.03 41.25 -14.64
CA GLY A 310 3.93 42.11 -15.05
C GLY A 310 3.50 41.82 -16.48
N LEU A 311 2.24 42.10 -16.78
CA LEU A 311 1.63 41.95 -18.09
C LEU A 311 1.33 43.33 -18.67
N VAL A 312 1.79 43.56 -19.89
CA VAL A 312 1.42 44.73 -20.68
C VAL A 312 0.38 44.31 -21.70
N HIS A 313 -0.84 44.83 -21.57
CA HIS A 313 -1.93 44.51 -22.48
C HIS A 313 -1.66 45.00 -23.91
N ILE A 314 -2.09 44.23 -24.92
CA ILE A 314 -2.04 44.65 -26.34
C ILE A 314 -2.75 45.98 -26.61
N SER A 315 -3.70 46.36 -25.76
CA SER A 315 -4.46 47.61 -25.84
C SER A 315 -3.55 48.85 -25.81
N GLU A 316 -2.39 48.79 -25.13
CA GLU A 316 -1.43 49.91 -25.09
C GLU A 316 -0.71 50.13 -26.42
N PHE A 317 -0.61 49.08 -27.25
CA PHE A 317 0.09 49.13 -28.54
C PHE A 317 -0.86 49.15 -29.74
N GLY A 318 -2.15 48.91 -29.50
CA GLY A 318 -3.23 48.84 -30.50
C GLY A 318 -3.18 47.61 -31.42
N THR A 319 -2.00 47.03 -31.69
CA THR A 319 -1.85 45.84 -32.56
C THR A 319 -0.62 45.02 -32.16
N LYS A 320 -0.71 43.69 -32.25
CA LYS A 320 0.39 42.75 -31.96
C LYS A 320 1.70 43.12 -32.69
N THR A 321 1.60 43.49 -33.96
CA THR A 321 2.76 43.86 -34.80
C THR A 321 3.48 45.12 -34.29
N LYS A 322 2.74 46.09 -33.73
CA LYS A 322 3.32 47.32 -33.16
C LYS A 322 3.97 47.07 -31.81
N MET A 323 3.44 46.13 -31.03
CA MET A 323 4.03 45.70 -29.76
C MET A 323 5.39 45.03 -30.01
N GLU A 324 5.47 44.05 -30.91
CA GLU A 324 6.71 43.33 -31.25
C GLU A 324 7.77 44.24 -31.90
N GLN A 325 7.35 45.34 -32.52
CA GLN A 325 8.27 46.36 -33.07
C GLN A 325 8.81 47.31 -31.99
N LYS A 326 7.98 47.71 -31.01
CA LYS A 326 8.37 48.65 -29.95
C LYS A 326 9.11 47.97 -28.80
N LEU A 327 8.71 46.76 -28.44
CA LEU A 327 9.31 45.96 -27.38
C LEU A 327 10.15 44.85 -28.00
N LYS A 328 11.40 44.73 -27.56
CA LYS A 328 12.27 43.60 -27.92
C LYS A 328 12.42 42.66 -26.74
N ILE A 329 12.33 41.35 -26.99
CA ILE A 329 12.61 40.32 -25.98
C ILE A 329 14.03 40.55 -25.43
N GLY A 330 14.15 40.52 -24.11
CA GLY A 330 15.41 40.69 -23.40
C GLY A 330 15.87 42.14 -23.20
N LYS A 331 15.12 43.15 -23.68
CA LYS A 331 15.41 44.56 -23.40
C LYS A 331 14.60 45.09 -22.21
N GLU A 332 15.23 46.02 -21.51
CA GLU A 332 14.64 46.75 -20.39
C GLU A 332 13.97 48.03 -20.88
N TYR A 333 12.77 48.28 -20.39
CA TYR A 333 12.00 49.50 -20.64
C TYR A 333 11.37 50.00 -19.33
N GLN A 334 10.99 51.28 -19.32
CA GLN A 334 10.28 51.86 -18.20
C GLN A 334 8.77 51.64 -18.36
N PHE A 335 8.17 51.07 -17.32
CA PHE A 335 6.75 50.79 -17.25
C PHE A 335 6.13 51.49 -16.05
N GLN A 336 4.90 51.97 -16.21
CA GLN A 336 4.09 52.46 -15.12
C GLN A 336 3.11 51.38 -14.64
N ILE A 337 3.02 51.18 -13.34
CA ILE A 337 2.09 50.21 -12.76
C ILE A 337 0.66 50.77 -12.81
N ILE A 338 -0.22 50.13 -13.60
CA ILE A 338 -1.64 50.50 -13.63
C ILE A 338 -2.37 49.85 -12.46
N GLN A 339 -2.12 48.57 -12.23
CA GLN A 339 -2.87 47.76 -11.27
C GLN A 339 -1.99 46.64 -10.74
N ILE A 340 -2.08 46.38 -9.45
CA ILE A 340 -1.42 45.27 -8.78
C ILE A 340 -2.53 44.41 -8.19
N GLU A 341 -2.52 43.12 -8.50
CA GLU A 341 -3.43 42.11 -7.92
C GLU A 341 -2.58 41.07 -7.19
N PRO A 342 -2.25 41.31 -5.90
CA PRO A 342 -1.42 40.39 -5.12
C PRO A 342 -2.04 39.00 -4.99
N THR A 343 -3.36 38.91 -4.95
CA THR A 343 -4.11 37.64 -4.83
C THR A 343 -4.01 36.76 -6.08
N GLU A 344 -3.90 37.37 -7.26
CA GLU A 344 -3.80 36.61 -8.53
C GLU A 344 -2.34 36.46 -9.01
N HIS A 345 -1.38 37.00 -8.26
CA HIS A 345 0.02 37.11 -8.68
C HIS A 345 0.16 37.77 -10.05
N ARG A 346 -0.61 38.85 -10.28
CA ARG A 346 -0.65 39.60 -11.54
C ARG A 346 -0.41 41.08 -11.30
N MET A 347 0.36 41.70 -12.19
CA MET A 347 0.56 43.13 -12.22
C MET A 347 0.36 43.64 -13.64
N THR A 348 -0.51 44.64 -13.83
CA THR A 348 -0.75 45.25 -15.13
C THR A 348 0.13 46.47 -15.29
N LEU A 349 0.90 46.46 -16.37
CA LEU A 349 1.89 47.49 -16.67
C LEU A 349 1.51 48.27 -17.92
N ARG A 350 1.91 49.54 -17.93
CA ARG A 350 1.81 50.45 -19.07
C ARG A 350 3.21 50.82 -19.54
N LEU A 351 3.48 50.76 -20.84
CA LEU A 351 4.75 51.28 -21.35
C LEU A 351 4.77 52.81 -21.25
N MET A 352 5.78 53.36 -20.57
CA MET A 352 6.06 54.78 -20.62
C MET A 352 6.87 55.06 -21.89
N VAL A 353 6.22 55.72 -22.85
CA VAL A 353 6.87 56.16 -24.08
C VAL A 353 7.43 57.56 -23.80
N ASN A 354 8.76 57.71 -23.82
CA ASN A 354 9.39 59.02 -23.94
C ASN A 354 9.37 59.50 -25.39
#